data_AF-A0A482VI55-F1
#
_entry.id   AF-A0A482VI55-F1
#
_cell.length_a   1.000
_cell.length_b   1.000
_cell.length_c   1.000
_cell.angle_alpha   90.00
_cell.angle_beta   90.00
_cell.angle_gamma   90.00
#
_symmetry.space_group_name_H-M   'P 1'
#
loop_
_entity.id
_entity.type
_entity.pdbx_description
1 polymer ?
#
loop_
_entity_poly.entity_id
_entity_poly.type
_entity_poly.pdbx_seq_one_letter_code
_entity_poly.pdbx_strand_id
1 'polypeptide(L)'
;MAVEDYDHFQFALKCYDISGLKRTCAFYKKFISVYVLYPLLLVLYTLMIINIRHQKNVFEIAAVFESVSTFGYVNSQLLFSCFKRLSFQLVARKTILLTHASLFEEISEDRSRFWHYDLYGKTAGDKFRNQMALCVSLFKFIWMSAAVSIIFRCCTPLFVPEYVLPDACYIPGESIYTVVIIFVLEVIFYLEMTFLFGVFDAFFVLMCVDLKVQFKLLNKTLRTINVGVDKEKNHEESCWRKLKKCFAHHRFLLSVHKKLNKAFSEFFVCMYFFTIGGMCIQLFIVLDGSANITHLIRIAMHAEKLIFEIYSIDWYNTGSLRIRKFILFWLIKAQIPLLMTGAEVLPVNRSMLPQ
;
A
#
# COMPACT_ATOMS: atom_id res chain seq x y z
N MET A 1 -32.89 2.08 -13.43
CA MET A 1 -31.80 2.02 -12.43
C MET A 1 -30.93 0.81 -12.74
N ALA A 2 -30.01 0.95 -13.70
CA ALA A 2 -29.15 -0.15 -14.15
C ALA A 2 -27.78 0.41 -14.54
N VAL A 3 -26.97 0.82 -13.56
CA VAL A 3 -25.51 1.04 -13.68
C VAL A 3 -24.89 0.92 -12.28
N GLU A 4 -24.91 -0.28 -11.70
CA GLU A 4 -24.20 -0.57 -10.42
C GLU A 4 -23.17 -1.70 -10.53
N ASP A 5 -22.88 -2.20 -11.74
CA ASP A 5 -22.21 -3.50 -11.91
C ASP A 5 -20.67 -3.48 -11.95
N TYR A 6 -20.02 -2.31 -11.89
CA TYR A 6 -18.54 -2.26 -11.95
C TYR A 6 -17.94 -1.28 -10.96
N ASP A 7 -18.30 -1.40 -9.69
CA ASP A 7 -17.48 -0.81 -8.65
C ASP A 7 -16.17 -1.61 -8.50
N HIS A 8 -15.11 -1.11 -9.13
CA HIS A 8 -13.77 -1.68 -9.08
C HIS A 8 -13.23 -1.89 -7.65
N PHE A 9 -13.76 -1.16 -6.67
CA PHE A 9 -13.37 -1.29 -5.26
C PHE A 9 -13.96 -2.53 -4.58
N GLN A 10 -15.00 -3.14 -5.17
CA GLN A 10 -15.61 -4.38 -4.67
C GLN A 10 -14.61 -5.52 -4.54
N PHE A 11 -13.55 -5.54 -5.34
CA PHE A 11 -12.50 -6.54 -5.21
C PHE A 11 -11.83 -6.45 -3.83
N ALA A 12 -11.36 -5.27 -3.42
CA ALA A 12 -10.71 -5.08 -2.13
C ALA A 12 -11.67 -5.33 -0.96
N LEU A 13 -12.94 -4.90 -1.09
CA LEU A 13 -13.97 -5.15 -0.07
C LEU A 13 -14.31 -6.63 0.08
N LYS A 14 -14.46 -7.37 -1.01
CA LYS A 14 -14.68 -8.82 -0.96
C LYS A 14 -13.51 -9.55 -0.30
N CYS A 15 -12.28 -9.18 -0.64
CA CYS A 15 -11.10 -9.71 0.06
C CYS A 15 -11.15 -9.38 1.56
N TYR A 16 -11.60 -8.19 1.94
CA TYR A 16 -11.66 -7.75 3.34
C TYR A 16 -12.76 -8.49 4.13
N ASP A 17 -13.89 -8.76 3.49
CA ASP A 17 -14.97 -9.56 4.07
C ASP A 17 -14.58 -11.04 4.22
N ILE A 18 -13.76 -11.57 3.31
CA ILE A 18 -13.26 -12.95 3.35
C ILE A 18 -12.17 -13.12 4.43
N SER A 19 -11.30 -12.14 4.63
CA SER A 19 -10.19 -12.25 5.60
C SER A 19 -10.63 -12.36 7.07
N GLY A 20 -11.89 -12.04 7.37
CA GLY A 20 -12.43 -12.08 8.73
C GLY A 20 -11.93 -10.96 9.64
N LEU A 21 -11.21 -9.98 9.09
CA LEU A 21 -10.63 -8.86 9.85
C LEU A 21 -11.58 -7.68 10.01
N LYS A 22 -12.62 -7.61 9.18
CA LYS A 22 -13.66 -6.59 9.27
C LYS A 22 -14.44 -6.70 10.57
N ARG A 23 -14.72 -5.58 11.24
CA ARG A 23 -15.40 -5.56 12.55
C ARG A 23 -16.82 -6.10 12.46
N THR A 24 -17.50 -5.79 11.35
CA THR A 24 -18.86 -6.25 11.01
C THR A 24 -18.92 -7.68 10.47
N CYS A 25 -17.80 -8.40 10.38
CA CYS A 25 -17.77 -9.77 9.89
C CYS A 25 -18.44 -10.76 10.87
N ALA A 26 -18.90 -11.90 10.36
CA ALA A 26 -19.48 -12.95 11.18
C ALA A 26 -18.50 -13.44 12.26
N PHE A 27 -19.02 -13.68 13.47
CA PHE A 27 -18.23 -14.00 14.66
C PHE A 27 -17.24 -15.15 14.43
N TYR A 28 -17.65 -16.21 13.72
CA TYR A 28 -16.79 -17.38 13.47
C TYR A 28 -15.55 -17.06 12.61
N LYS A 29 -15.68 -16.21 11.58
CA LYS A 29 -14.55 -15.81 10.72
C LYS A 29 -13.54 -14.99 11.51
N LYS A 30 -14.05 -14.05 12.31
CA LYS A 30 -13.24 -13.24 13.23
C LYS A 30 -12.56 -14.12 14.27
N PHE A 31 -13.27 -15.09 14.82
CA PHE A 31 -12.73 -16.04 15.79
C PHE A 31 -11.53 -16.80 15.20
N ILE A 32 -11.69 -17.40 14.02
CA ILE A 32 -10.64 -18.14 13.33
C ILE A 32 -9.44 -17.23 13.00
N SER A 33 -9.68 -16.07 12.37
CA SER A 33 -8.60 -15.19 11.92
C SER A 33 -7.79 -14.59 13.07
N VAL A 34 -8.48 -14.14 14.13
CA VAL A 34 -7.86 -13.38 15.23
C VAL A 34 -7.39 -14.27 16.37
N TYR A 35 -8.16 -15.28 16.77
CA TYR A 35 -7.86 -16.06 17.97
C TYR A 35 -7.15 -17.39 17.66
N VAL A 36 -7.23 -17.89 16.42
CA VAL A 36 -6.56 -19.12 16.02
C VAL A 36 -5.35 -18.82 15.14
N LEU A 37 -5.56 -18.20 13.97
CA LEU A 37 -4.50 -18.00 12.99
C LEU A 37 -3.44 -16.99 13.45
N TYR A 38 -3.82 -15.90 14.12
CA TYR A 38 -2.86 -14.88 14.54
C TYR A 38 -1.87 -15.37 15.62
N PRO A 39 -2.30 -16.05 16.71
CA PRO A 39 -1.35 -16.64 17.65
C PRO A 39 -0.45 -17.70 17.01
N LEU A 40 -1.00 -18.56 16.14
CA LEU A 40 -0.21 -19.56 15.41
C LEU A 40 0.85 -18.90 14.51
N LEU A 41 0.50 -17.78 13.87
CA LEU A 41 1.45 -16.99 13.08
C LEU A 41 2.59 -16.44 13.96
N LEU A 42 2.29 -15.94 15.16
CA LEU A 42 3.30 -15.46 16.10
C LEU A 42 4.21 -16.60 16.59
N VAL A 43 3.66 -17.79 16.82
CA VAL A 43 4.45 -18.99 17.17
C VAL A 43 5.40 -19.34 16.03
N LEU A 44 4.90 -19.44 14.79
CA LEU A 44 5.73 -19.74 13.62
C LEU A 44 6.83 -18.68 13.44
N TYR A 45 6.49 -17.41 13.58
CA TYR A 45 7.46 -16.31 13.52
C TYR A 45 8.53 -16.42 14.61
N THR A 46 8.14 -16.84 15.82
CA THR A 46 9.09 -17.09 16.92
C THR A 46 10.03 -18.26 16.60
N LEU A 47 9.53 -19.34 15.98
CA LEU A 47 10.36 -20.46 15.54
C LEU A 47 11.36 -20.03 14.46
N MET A 48 10.98 -19.13 13.55
CA MET A 48 11.92 -18.54 12.57
C MET A 48 13.03 -17.73 13.27
N ILE A 49 12.69 -16.92 14.28
CA ILE A 49 13.69 -16.15 15.06
C ILE A 49 14.63 -17.09 15.83
N ILE A 50 14.08 -18.17 16.42
CA ILE A 50 14.89 -19.17 17.12
C ILE A 50 15.85 -19.86 16.14
N ASN A 51 15.42 -20.12 14.90
CA ASN A 51 16.29 -20.67 13.87
C ASN A 51 17.51 -19.77 13.61
N ILE A 52 17.32 -18.44 13.51
CA ILE A 52 18.42 -17.47 13.35
C ILE A 52 19.48 -17.65 14.45
N ARG A 53 19.02 -17.82 15.70
CA ARG A 53 19.91 -17.94 16.86
C ARG A 53 20.78 -19.21 16.84
N HIS A 54 20.33 -20.26 16.15
CA HIS A 54 21.04 -21.54 16.10
C HIS A 54 22.02 -21.64 14.92
N GLN A 55 21.91 -20.77 13.92
CA GLN A 55 22.85 -20.74 12.80
C GLN A 55 24.20 -20.19 13.25
N LYS A 56 25.29 -20.87 12.89
CA LYS A 56 26.66 -20.47 13.24
C LYS A 56 27.36 -19.70 12.10
N ASN A 57 26.90 -19.89 10.87
CA ASN A 57 27.49 -19.25 9.71
C ASN A 57 26.88 -17.85 9.51
N VAL A 58 27.73 -16.83 9.37
CA VAL A 58 27.30 -15.45 9.11
C VAL A 58 26.49 -15.37 7.82
N PHE A 59 26.79 -16.18 6.81
CA PHE A 59 26.01 -16.23 5.57
C PHE A 59 24.62 -16.84 5.75
N GLU A 60 24.49 -17.85 6.61
CA GLU A 60 23.18 -18.43 6.94
C GLU A 60 22.37 -17.43 7.76
N ILE A 61 22.99 -16.76 8.73
CA ILE A 61 22.37 -15.67 9.49
C ILE A 61 21.93 -14.57 8.53
N ALA A 62 22.79 -14.14 7.60
CA ALA A 62 22.47 -13.13 6.60
C ALA A 62 21.36 -13.59 5.66
N ALA A 63 21.33 -14.86 5.25
CA ALA A 63 20.26 -15.41 4.42
C ALA A 63 18.92 -15.49 5.18
N VAL A 64 18.93 -15.76 6.49
CA VAL A 64 17.71 -15.70 7.31
C VAL A 64 17.34 -14.25 7.64
N PHE A 65 18.29 -13.34 7.81
CA PHE A 65 17.99 -11.92 7.97
C PHE A 65 17.47 -11.30 6.67
N GLU A 66 18.02 -11.66 5.52
CA GLU A 66 17.52 -11.34 4.18
C GLU A 66 16.10 -11.88 4.03
N SER A 67 15.85 -13.09 4.56
CA SER A 67 14.51 -13.66 4.64
C SER A 67 13.55 -12.78 5.43
N VAL A 68 13.99 -12.20 6.55
CA VAL A 68 13.13 -11.38 7.42
C VAL A 68 12.94 -9.95 6.89
N SER A 69 13.92 -9.38 6.20
CA SER A 69 14.05 -7.93 6.06
C SER A 69 13.81 -7.36 4.66
N THR A 70 14.11 -8.07 3.58
CA THR A 70 14.36 -7.32 2.34
C THR A 70 13.12 -6.89 1.58
N PHE A 71 13.00 -5.60 1.27
CA PHE A 71 12.12 -5.06 0.25
C PHE A 71 12.91 -4.44 -0.92
N GLY A 72 13.17 -5.17 -2.01
CA GLY A 72 13.65 -4.53 -3.23
C GLY A 72 14.15 -5.47 -4.34
N TYR A 73 13.72 -5.16 -5.58
CA TYR A 73 14.23 -5.62 -6.88
C TYR A 73 13.69 -6.92 -7.52
N VAL A 74 12.82 -6.70 -8.51
CA VAL A 74 12.33 -7.69 -9.48
C VAL A 74 13.32 -7.68 -10.65
N ASN A 75 14.33 -8.54 -10.61
CA ASN A 75 15.05 -8.95 -11.83
C ASN A 75 14.82 -10.45 -12.04
N SER A 76 14.53 -10.79 -13.30
CA SER A 76 13.85 -12.01 -13.78
C SER A 76 14.55 -13.36 -13.49
N GLN A 77 15.60 -13.40 -12.68
CA GLN A 77 16.32 -14.62 -12.30
C GLN A 77 16.35 -14.87 -10.77
N LEU A 78 15.67 -14.05 -9.97
CA LEU A 78 15.61 -14.17 -8.50
C LEU A 78 14.17 -14.25 -7.96
N LEU A 79 13.27 -14.93 -8.69
CA LEU A 79 11.86 -15.10 -8.28
C LEU A 79 11.70 -15.90 -6.96
N PHE A 80 12.74 -16.64 -6.56
CA PHE A 80 12.75 -17.50 -5.37
C PHE A 80 13.12 -16.80 -4.05
N SER A 81 13.90 -15.72 -4.09
CA SER A 81 14.38 -15.05 -2.86
C SER A 81 13.40 -14.00 -2.32
N CYS A 82 12.38 -13.64 -3.11
CA CYS A 82 11.44 -12.55 -2.79
C CYS A 82 10.38 -12.93 -1.75
N PHE A 83 10.20 -14.23 -1.45
CA PHE A 83 9.04 -14.76 -0.70
C PHE A 83 9.30 -15.11 0.77
N LYS A 84 10.55 -15.34 1.14
CA LYS A 84 11.02 -15.54 2.52
C LYS A 84 10.69 -14.33 3.45
N ARG A 85 10.49 -13.17 2.81
CA ARG A 85 10.03 -11.82 3.24
C ARG A 85 8.61 -11.73 3.84
N LEU A 86 7.80 -12.77 3.69
CA LEU A 86 6.36 -12.68 3.93
C LEU A 86 5.98 -12.58 5.41
N SER A 87 6.68 -13.25 6.31
CA SER A 87 6.19 -13.49 7.68
C SER A 87 6.07 -12.19 8.49
N PHE A 88 7.10 -11.33 8.44
CA PHE A 88 7.04 -10.07 9.17
C PHE A 88 6.00 -9.11 8.58
N GLN A 89 5.97 -8.97 7.24
CA GLN A 89 5.00 -8.09 6.60
C GLN A 89 3.57 -8.56 6.82
N LEU A 90 3.36 -9.89 6.87
CA LEU A 90 2.08 -10.50 7.20
C LEU A 90 1.66 -10.13 8.62
N VAL A 91 2.55 -10.29 9.60
CA VAL A 91 2.30 -9.88 11.00
C VAL A 91 2.01 -8.38 11.07
N ALA A 92 2.81 -7.53 10.43
CA ALA A 92 2.63 -6.08 10.43
C ALA A 92 1.29 -5.67 9.80
N ARG A 93 0.99 -6.12 8.56
CA ARG A 93 -0.28 -5.83 7.88
C ARG A 93 -1.48 -6.29 8.71
N LYS A 94 -1.43 -7.51 9.26
CA LYS A 94 -2.51 -8.07 10.06
C LYS A 94 -2.71 -7.30 11.37
N THR A 95 -1.61 -6.95 12.06
CA THR A 95 -1.65 -6.15 13.30
C THR A 95 -2.24 -4.77 13.04
N ILE A 96 -1.87 -4.11 11.95
CA ILE A 96 -2.35 -2.77 11.59
C ILE A 96 -3.82 -2.81 11.18
N LEU A 97 -4.23 -3.83 10.41
CA LEU A 97 -5.64 -4.03 10.08
C LEU A 97 -6.49 -4.28 11.33
N LEU A 98 -5.98 -5.06 12.29
CA LEU A 98 -6.69 -5.30 13.55
C LEU A 98 -6.78 -4.04 14.41
N THR A 99 -5.68 -3.30 14.53
CA THR A 99 -5.58 -2.09 15.35
C THR A 99 -6.43 -0.96 14.78
N HIS A 100 -6.48 -0.82 13.45
CA HIS A 100 -7.21 0.23 12.76
C HIS A 100 -8.48 -0.23 12.06
N ALA A 101 -9.02 -1.41 12.41
CA ALA A 101 -10.18 -1.99 11.73
C ALA A 101 -11.37 -1.02 11.59
N SER A 102 -11.64 -0.23 12.65
CA SER A 102 -12.71 0.78 12.65
C SER A 102 -12.42 1.93 11.67
N LEU A 103 -11.17 2.36 11.54
CA LEU A 103 -10.80 3.40 10.58
C LEU A 103 -10.96 2.93 9.13
N PHE A 104 -10.63 1.66 8.84
CA PHE A 104 -10.86 1.08 7.51
C PHE A 104 -12.35 1.04 7.15
N GLU A 105 -13.22 0.64 8.09
CA GLU A 105 -14.67 0.68 7.89
C GLU A 105 -15.18 2.10 7.68
N GLU A 106 -14.77 3.06 8.51
CA GLU A 106 -15.14 4.46 8.35
C GLU A 106 -14.70 5.04 7.00
N ILE A 107 -13.48 4.73 6.54
CA ILE A 107 -12.98 5.18 5.23
C ILE A 107 -13.80 4.57 4.10
N SER A 108 -14.16 3.29 4.23
CA SER A 108 -15.02 2.59 3.27
C SER A 108 -16.42 3.18 3.21
N GLU A 109 -16.99 3.56 4.35
CA GLU A 109 -18.29 4.23 4.43
C GLU A 109 -18.22 5.65 3.86
N ASP A 110 -17.19 6.42 4.20
CA ASP A 110 -16.97 7.77 3.70
C ASP A 110 -16.88 7.78 2.16
N ARG A 111 -16.34 6.72 1.54
CA ARG A 111 -16.30 6.57 0.07
C ARG A 111 -17.67 6.68 -0.60
N SER A 112 -18.75 6.24 0.04
CA SER A 112 -20.12 6.36 -0.51
C SER A 112 -20.54 7.82 -0.76
N ARG A 113 -19.89 8.79 -0.10
CA ARG A 113 -20.17 10.22 -0.21
C ARG A 113 -19.34 10.91 -1.30
N PHE A 114 -18.52 10.16 -2.02
CA PHE A 114 -17.70 10.68 -3.11
C PHE A 114 -18.58 11.18 -4.26
N TRP A 115 -18.12 12.20 -4.99
CA TRP A 115 -18.85 12.68 -6.15
C TRP A 115 -18.80 11.64 -7.27
N HIS A 116 -19.91 11.48 -7.98
CA HIS A 116 -19.99 10.63 -9.16
C HIS A 116 -18.97 11.05 -10.23
N TYR A 117 -18.38 10.07 -10.91
CA TYR A 117 -17.35 10.32 -11.93
C TYR A 117 -17.90 11.03 -13.17
N ASP A 118 -19.19 10.88 -13.41
CA ASP A 118 -19.90 11.43 -14.57
C ASP A 118 -20.35 12.89 -14.37
N LEU A 119 -19.93 13.55 -13.28
CA LEU A 119 -20.26 14.95 -12.96
C LEU A 119 -19.96 15.94 -14.11
N TYR A 120 -18.98 15.62 -14.96
CA TYR A 120 -18.56 16.43 -16.12
C TYR A 120 -18.81 15.74 -17.47
N GLY A 121 -19.78 14.83 -17.52
CA GLY A 121 -20.10 14.05 -18.71
C GLY A 121 -19.36 12.71 -18.76
N LYS A 122 -19.93 11.81 -19.56
CA LYS A 122 -19.54 10.41 -19.65
C LYS A 122 -18.09 10.21 -20.11
N THR A 123 -17.61 11.01 -21.05
CA THR A 123 -16.22 10.89 -21.57
C THR A 123 -15.15 11.15 -20.50
N ALA A 124 -15.38 12.12 -19.61
CA ALA A 124 -14.48 12.38 -18.48
C ALA A 124 -14.60 11.29 -17.41
N GLY A 125 -15.82 10.83 -17.14
CA GLY A 125 -16.08 9.72 -16.22
C GLY A 125 -15.42 8.43 -16.67
N ASP A 126 -15.55 8.06 -17.94
CA ASP A 126 -14.94 6.88 -18.55
C ASP A 126 -13.41 6.91 -18.43
N LYS A 127 -12.77 8.08 -18.58
CA LYS A 127 -11.32 8.22 -18.35
C LYS A 127 -10.92 7.88 -16.91
N PHE A 128 -11.72 8.28 -15.92
CA PHE A 128 -11.46 7.96 -14.52
C PHE A 128 -11.75 6.49 -14.20
N ARG A 129 -12.84 5.93 -14.74
CA ARG A 129 -13.17 4.50 -14.63
C ARG A 129 -12.07 3.64 -15.25
N ASN A 130 -11.56 4.00 -16.42
CA ASN A 130 -10.44 3.32 -17.06
C ASN A 130 -9.15 3.38 -16.23
N GLN A 131 -8.84 4.53 -15.62
CA GLN A 131 -7.68 4.63 -14.72
C GLN A 131 -7.83 3.68 -13.52
N MET A 132 -9.04 3.55 -12.97
CA MET A 132 -9.31 2.62 -11.88
C MET A 132 -9.28 1.15 -12.33
N ALA A 133 -9.86 0.85 -13.49
CA ALA A 133 -9.84 -0.48 -14.10
C ALA A 133 -8.40 -0.96 -14.35
N LEU A 134 -7.53 -0.07 -14.86
CA LEU A 134 -6.11 -0.37 -15.03
C LEU A 134 -5.44 -0.67 -13.69
N CYS A 135 -5.74 0.10 -12.64
CA CYS A 135 -5.20 -0.15 -11.31
C CYS A 135 -5.62 -1.53 -10.77
N VAL A 136 -6.91 -1.87 -10.86
CA VAL A 136 -7.41 -3.19 -10.46
C VAL A 136 -6.82 -4.31 -11.32
N SER A 137 -6.66 -4.08 -12.62
CA SER A 137 -6.03 -5.06 -13.52
C SER A 137 -4.59 -5.35 -13.12
N LEU A 138 -3.81 -4.31 -12.81
CA LEU A 138 -2.43 -4.45 -12.30
C LEU A 138 -2.41 -5.21 -10.96
N PHE A 139 -3.33 -4.91 -10.04
CA PHE A 139 -3.43 -5.65 -8.79
C PHE A 139 -3.79 -7.11 -8.99
N LYS A 140 -4.74 -7.42 -9.88
CA LYS A 140 -5.08 -8.81 -10.22
C LYS A 140 -3.89 -9.54 -10.83
N PHE A 141 -3.11 -8.89 -11.69
CA PHE A 141 -1.90 -9.47 -12.25
C PHE A 141 -0.85 -9.77 -11.17
N ILE A 142 -0.58 -8.82 -10.26
CA ILE A 142 0.34 -9.02 -9.13
C ILE A 142 -0.18 -10.12 -8.18
N TRP A 143 -1.49 -10.19 -7.98
CA TRP A 143 -2.12 -11.21 -7.13
C TRP A 143 -2.00 -12.62 -7.75
N MET A 144 -2.23 -12.75 -9.06
CA MET A 144 -2.04 -14.01 -9.78
C MET A 144 -0.57 -14.44 -9.79
N SER A 145 0.37 -13.51 -10.00
CA SER A 145 1.80 -13.83 -9.96
C SER A 145 2.25 -14.24 -8.55
N ALA A 146 1.71 -13.62 -7.50
CA ALA A 146 1.93 -14.03 -6.12
C ALA A 146 1.41 -15.45 -5.86
N ALA A 147 0.19 -15.78 -6.34
CA ALA A 147 -0.37 -17.12 -6.19
C ALA A 147 0.48 -18.20 -6.90
N VAL A 148 0.93 -17.94 -8.13
CA VAL A 148 1.83 -18.85 -8.86
C VAL A 148 3.16 -19.03 -8.10
N SER A 149 3.70 -17.95 -7.56
CA SER A 149 4.94 -17.98 -6.77
C SER A 149 4.80 -18.84 -5.52
N ILE A 150 3.65 -18.75 -4.83
CA ILE A 150 3.36 -19.58 -3.65
C ILE A 150 3.30 -21.05 -4.01
N ILE A 151 2.61 -21.39 -5.10
CA ILE A 151 2.50 -22.78 -5.56
C ILE A 151 3.91 -23.34 -5.82
N PHE A 152 4.73 -22.58 -6.54
CA PHE A 152 6.09 -22.99 -6.85
C PHE A 152 6.96 -23.15 -5.58
N ARG A 153 6.79 -22.26 -4.60
CA ARG A 153 7.48 -22.34 -3.31
C ARG A 153 7.05 -23.57 -2.51
N CYS A 154 5.76 -23.83 -2.43
CA CYS A 154 5.21 -25.01 -1.74
C CYS A 154 5.67 -26.32 -2.39
N CYS A 155 5.91 -26.31 -3.71
CA CYS A 155 6.46 -27.46 -4.42
C CYS A 155 7.99 -27.58 -4.35
N THR A 156 8.72 -26.56 -3.87
CA THR A 156 10.20 -26.58 -3.85
C THR A 156 10.78 -27.76 -3.07
N PRO A 157 10.27 -28.12 -1.87
CA PRO A 157 10.71 -29.31 -1.14
C PRO A 157 10.60 -30.63 -1.91
N LEU A 158 9.73 -30.72 -2.92
CA LEU A 158 9.57 -31.93 -3.74
C LEU A 158 10.67 -32.09 -4.79
N PHE A 159 11.28 -30.97 -5.22
CA PHE A 159 12.29 -30.96 -6.27
C PHE A 159 13.72 -30.87 -5.73
N VAL A 160 13.89 -30.30 -4.54
CA VAL A 160 15.20 -30.07 -3.94
C VAL A 160 15.26 -30.76 -2.58
N PRO A 161 15.95 -31.92 -2.47
CA PRO A 161 15.97 -32.75 -1.26
C PRO A 161 16.50 -32.04 -0.01
N GLU A 162 17.29 -30.98 -0.20
CA GLU A 162 17.87 -30.17 0.88
C GLU A 162 16.81 -29.34 1.63
N TYR A 163 15.68 -29.05 1.00
CA TYR A 163 14.60 -28.27 1.60
C TYR A 163 13.53 -29.18 2.17
N VAL A 164 13.45 -29.25 3.50
CA VAL A 164 12.38 -29.99 4.20
C VAL A 164 11.09 -29.16 4.28
N LEU A 165 11.22 -27.83 4.34
CA LEU A 165 10.10 -26.88 4.46
C LEU A 165 10.24 -25.76 3.41
N PRO A 166 9.13 -25.15 2.97
CA PRO A 166 9.12 -23.96 2.12
C PRO A 166 9.99 -22.83 2.67
N ASP A 167 9.91 -22.57 3.97
CA ASP A 167 10.80 -21.65 4.67
C ASP A 167 11.65 -22.32 5.75
N ALA A 168 12.84 -21.77 5.97
CA ALA A 168 13.78 -22.31 6.95
C ALA A 168 13.30 -21.95 8.36
N CYS A 169 12.62 -22.89 9.00
CA CYS A 169 12.06 -22.75 10.34
C CYS A 169 12.72 -23.73 11.32
N TYR A 170 12.79 -23.37 12.60
CA TYR A 170 13.24 -24.30 13.64
C TYR A 170 12.15 -25.36 13.86
N ILE A 171 12.51 -26.63 13.73
CA ILE A 171 11.59 -27.76 13.93
C ILE A 171 11.83 -28.32 15.34
N PRO A 172 10.87 -28.16 16.28
CA PRO A 172 11.01 -28.72 17.62
C PRO A 172 10.86 -30.26 17.57
N GLY A 173 11.96 -30.95 17.87
CA GLY A 173 12.04 -32.40 17.86
C GLY A 173 12.16 -33.00 16.45
N GLU A 174 12.71 -34.22 16.37
CA GLU A 174 12.98 -34.91 15.09
C GLU A 174 11.76 -35.71 14.58
N SER A 175 10.55 -35.25 14.88
CA SER A 175 9.32 -35.94 14.49
C SER A 175 8.83 -35.50 13.10
N ILE A 176 8.55 -36.48 12.24
CA ILE A 176 7.93 -36.27 10.92
C ILE A 176 6.59 -35.52 11.06
N TYR A 177 5.83 -35.78 12.13
CA TYR A 177 4.55 -35.10 12.35
C TYR A 177 4.70 -33.60 12.57
N THR A 178 5.74 -33.17 13.29
CA THR A 178 6.03 -31.74 13.50
C THR A 178 6.32 -31.04 12.17
N VAL A 179 7.11 -31.67 11.30
CA VAL A 179 7.43 -31.15 9.97
C VAL A 179 6.16 -30.95 9.14
N VAL A 180 5.29 -31.95 9.10
CA VAL A 180 4.02 -31.88 8.34
C VAL A 180 3.11 -30.77 8.88
N ILE A 181 3.02 -30.62 10.20
CA ILE A 181 2.20 -29.56 10.82
C ILE A 181 2.74 -28.18 10.44
N ILE A 182 4.05 -27.96 10.55
CA ILE A 182 4.68 -26.67 10.19
C ILE A 182 4.48 -26.38 8.70
N PHE A 183 4.66 -27.39 7.84
CA PHE A 183 4.43 -27.26 6.40
C PHE A 183 2.99 -26.79 6.09
N VAL A 184 1.99 -27.45 6.69
CA VAL A 184 0.57 -27.08 6.48
C VAL A 184 0.29 -25.66 7.00
N LEU A 185 0.87 -25.28 8.14
CA LEU A 185 0.75 -23.92 8.67
C LEU A 185 1.37 -22.87 7.74
N GLU A 186 2.57 -23.13 7.21
CA GLU A 186 3.22 -22.25 6.23
C GLU A 186 2.35 -22.04 4.98
N VAL A 187 1.79 -23.13 4.44
CA VAL A 187 0.86 -23.06 3.28
C VAL A 187 -0.37 -22.21 3.61
N ILE A 188 -0.98 -22.40 4.80
CA ILE A 188 -2.13 -21.60 5.25
C ILE A 188 -1.76 -20.12 5.33
N PHE A 189 -0.60 -19.78 5.90
CA PHE A 189 -0.17 -18.39 6.03
C PHE A 189 0.21 -17.75 4.69
N TYR A 190 0.76 -18.50 3.74
CA TYR A 190 0.96 -17.99 2.38
C TYR A 190 -0.36 -17.67 1.67
N LEU A 191 -1.38 -18.52 1.83
CA LEU A 191 -2.73 -18.25 1.33
C LEU A 191 -3.31 -17.01 2.01
N GLU A 192 -3.22 -16.92 3.34
CA GLU A 192 -3.68 -15.76 4.10
C GLU A 192 -3.00 -14.47 3.64
N MET A 193 -1.69 -14.51 3.40
CA MET A 193 -0.92 -13.36 2.93
C MET A 193 -1.35 -12.88 1.55
N THR A 194 -1.71 -13.80 0.66
CA THR A 194 -2.26 -13.46 -0.66
C THR A 194 -3.57 -12.67 -0.54
N PHE A 195 -4.43 -13.05 0.41
CA PHE A 195 -5.64 -12.27 0.71
C PHE A 195 -5.30 -10.92 1.34
N LEU A 196 -4.39 -10.90 2.31
CA LEU A 196 -3.99 -9.69 3.02
C LEU A 196 -3.33 -8.65 2.10
N PHE A 197 -2.57 -9.08 1.10
CA PHE A 197 -2.05 -8.19 0.06
C PHE A 197 -3.20 -7.54 -0.73
N GLY A 198 -4.20 -8.32 -1.11
CA GLY A 198 -5.40 -7.80 -1.77
C GLY A 198 -6.20 -6.85 -0.88
N VAL A 199 -6.32 -7.14 0.42
CA VAL A 199 -7.03 -6.27 1.36
C VAL A 199 -6.28 -4.98 1.62
N PHE A 200 -5.01 -5.07 2.00
CA PHE A 200 -4.27 -3.94 2.53
C PHE A 200 -3.73 -3.04 1.41
N ASP A 201 -2.93 -3.61 0.50
CA ASP A 201 -2.23 -2.86 -0.54
C ASP A 201 -3.22 -2.39 -1.62
N ALA A 202 -4.18 -3.23 -2.03
CA ALA A 202 -5.18 -2.80 -3.01
C ALA A 202 -6.14 -1.75 -2.43
N PHE A 203 -6.61 -1.90 -1.19
CA PHE A 203 -7.44 -0.86 -0.55
C PHE A 203 -6.71 0.49 -0.52
N PHE A 204 -5.44 0.50 -0.11
CA PHE A 204 -4.63 1.72 -0.05
C PHE A 204 -4.54 2.40 -1.41
N VAL A 205 -4.08 1.67 -2.44
CA VAL A 205 -3.83 2.27 -3.75
C VAL A 205 -5.14 2.67 -4.43
N LEU A 206 -6.18 1.86 -4.35
CA LEU A 206 -7.49 2.19 -4.91
C LEU A 206 -8.08 3.44 -4.22
N MET A 207 -7.99 3.55 -2.89
CA MET A 207 -8.41 4.77 -2.17
C MET A 207 -7.58 5.99 -2.57
N CYS A 208 -6.27 5.84 -2.78
CA CYS A 208 -5.42 6.93 -3.26
C CYS A 208 -5.81 7.38 -4.67
N VAL A 209 -6.11 6.44 -5.57
CA VAL A 209 -6.59 6.72 -6.92
C VAL A 209 -7.95 7.42 -6.86
N ASP A 210 -8.89 6.95 -6.03
CA ASP A 210 -10.20 7.58 -5.84
C ASP A 210 -10.05 9.01 -5.29
N LEU A 211 -9.27 9.22 -4.23
CA LEU A 211 -8.99 10.56 -3.69
C LEU A 211 -8.38 11.48 -4.76
N LYS A 212 -7.42 10.98 -5.55
CA LYS A 212 -6.81 11.74 -6.67
C LYS A 212 -7.86 12.12 -7.72
N VAL A 213 -8.78 11.23 -8.06
CA VAL A 213 -9.91 11.52 -8.97
C VAL A 213 -10.83 12.57 -8.36
N GLN A 214 -11.19 12.44 -7.09
CA GLN A 214 -12.04 13.41 -6.38
C GLN A 214 -11.42 14.81 -6.33
N PHE A 215 -10.12 14.94 -6.07
CA PHE A 215 -9.43 16.22 -6.12
C PHE A 215 -9.39 16.80 -7.55
N LYS A 216 -9.24 15.97 -8.59
CA LYS A 216 -9.35 16.43 -9.98
C LYS A 216 -10.75 16.94 -10.32
N LEU A 217 -11.80 16.24 -9.88
CA LEU A 217 -13.19 16.66 -10.06
C LEU A 217 -13.45 17.99 -9.33
N LEU A 218 -12.95 18.13 -8.10
CA LEU A 218 -13.01 19.36 -7.33
C LEU A 218 -12.33 20.53 -8.05
N ASN A 219 -11.10 20.33 -8.55
CA ASN A 219 -10.37 21.37 -9.30
C ASN A 219 -11.14 21.77 -10.59
N LYS A 220 -11.69 20.79 -11.31
CA LYS A 220 -12.53 21.07 -12.49
C LYS A 220 -13.79 21.87 -12.10
N THR A 221 -14.41 21.54 -10.97
CA THR A 221 -15.57 22.29 -10.44
C THR A 221 -15.23 23.73 -10.12
N LEU A 222 -14.11 23.96 -9.44
CA LEU A 222 -13.67 25.31 -9.12
C LEU A 222 -13.40 26.14 -10.38
N ARG A 223 -12.83 25.55 -11.43
CA ARG A 223 -12.61 26.24 -12.72
C ARG A 223 -13.89 26.61 -13.46
N THR A 224 -15.01 25.91 -13.20
CA THR A 224 -16.31 26.25 -13.80
C THR A 224 -17.03 27.40 -13.07
N ILE A 225 -16.52 27.85 -11.92
CA ILE A 225 -17.08 29.00 -11.20
C ILE A 225 -16.51 30.27 -11.83
N ASN A 226 -17.24 30.85 -12.79
CA ASN A 226 -16.88 32.12 -13.43
C ASN A 226 -17.17 33.29 -12.47
N VAL A 227 -16.18 33.73 -11.72
CA VAL A 227 -16.30 34.91 -10.85
C VAL A 227 -16.06 36.17 -11.68
N GLY A 228 -17.10 37.01 -11.82
CA GLY A 228 -16.96 38.37 -12.39
C GLY A 228 -17.44 38.57 -13.83
N VAL A 229 -18.12 37.60 -14.44
CA VAL A 229 -18.67 37.74 -15.80
C VAL A 229 -20.05 38.41 -15.80
N ASP A 230 -20.86 38.27 -14.73
CA ASP A 230 -22.19 38.87 -14.64
C ASP A 230 -22.38 39.63 -13.31
N LYS A 231 -22.84 40.90 -13.40
CA LYS A 231 -23.11 41.80 -12.24
C LYS A 231 -24.47 41.56 -11.57
N GLU A 232 -25.21 40.53 -11.97
CA GLU A 232 -26.49 40.22 -11.32
C GLU A 232 -26.28 39.62 -9.93
N LYS A 233 -26.97 40.19 -8.92
CA LYS A 233 -26.93 39.71 -7.52
C LYS A 233 -27.23 38.21 -7.40
N ASN A 234 -28.12 37.68 -8.24
CA ASN A 234 -28.49 36.25 -8.24
C ASN A 234 -27.33 35.34 -8.70
N HIS A 235 -26.44 35.85 -9.56
CA HIS A 235 -25.27 35.12 -10.06
C HIS A 235 -24.19 35.00 -8.97
N GLU A 236 -23.97 36.06 -8.17
CA GLU A 236 -23.04 36.03 -7.04
C GLU A 236 -23.46 35.02 -5.97
N GLU A 237 -24.76 34.95 -5.63
CA GLU A 237 -25.25 34.00 -4.62
C GLU A 237 -25.11 32.54 -5.10
N SER A 238 -25.37 32.27 -6.38
CA SER A 238 -25.16 30.96 -7.00
C SER A 238 -23.68 30.55 -7.00
N CYS A 239 -22.78 31.48 -7.32
CA CYS A 239 -21.33 31.26 -7.25
C CYS A 239 -20.89 30.97 -5.81
N TRP A 240 -21.38 31.73 -4.83
CA TRP A 240 -21.09 31.53 -3.42
C TRP A 240 -21.55 30.15 -2.92
N ARG A 241 -22.76 29.73 -3.31
CA ARG A 241 -23.32 28.41 -2.96
C ARG A 241 -22.48 27.26 -3.53
N LYS A 242 -22.04 27.37 -4.80
CA LYS A 242 -21.13 26.41 -5.43
C LYS A 242 -19.77 26.37 -4.73
N LEU A 243 -19.21 27.54 -4.41
CA LEU A 243 -17.94 27.63 -3.69
C LEU A 243 -18.03 26.98 -2.30
N LYS A 244 -19.12 27.23 -1.55
CA LYS A 244 -19.38 26.60 -0.24
C LYS A 244 -19.47 25.08 -0.36
N LYS A 245 -20.12 24.55 -1.41
CA LYS A 245 -20.17 23.12 -1.69
C LYS A 245 -18.79 22.53 -1.99
N CYS A 246 -17.99 23.21 -2.83
CA CYS A 246 -16.62 22.80 -3.12
C CYS A 246 -15.74 22.80 -1.87
N PHE A 247 -15.86 23.82 -1.03
CA PHE A 247 -15.11 23.93 0.22
C PHE A 247 -15.48 22.81 1.21
N ALA A 248 -16.78 22.53 1.36
CA ALA A 248 -17.24 21.42 2.20
C ALA A 248 -16.72 20.06 1.71
N HIS A 249 -16.76 19.82 0.39
CA HIS A 249 -16.21 18.60 -0.20
C HIS A 249 -14.70 18.50 -0.02
N HIS A 250 -13.95 19.58 -0.25
CA HIS A 250 -12.51 19.64 -0.01
C HIS A 250 -12.15 19.27 1.43
N ARG A 251 -12.84 19.87 2.42
CA ARG A 251 -12.64 19.55 3.84
C ARG A 251 -12.93 18.08 4.14
N PHE A 252 -13.95 17.52 3.52
CA PHE A 252 -14.28 16.10 3.62
C PHE A 252 -13.18 15.21 3.02
N LEU A 253 -12.70 15.50 1.81
CA LEU A 253 -11.60 14.75 1.18
C LEU A 253 -10.32 14.79 2.02
N LEU A 254 -9.98 15.94 2.60
CA LEU A 254 -8.85 16.08 3.52
C LEU A 254 -9.03 15.23 4.79
N SER A 255 -10.27 15.14 5.31
CA SER A 255 -10.58 14.28 6.45
C SER A 255 -10.35 12.81 6.11
N VAL A 256 -10.82 12.34 4.96
CA VAL A 256 -10.60 10.96 4.49
C VAL A 256 -9.11 10.69 4.28
N HIS A 257 -8.38 11.62 3.65
CA HIS A 257 -6.93 11.51 3.51
C HIS A 257 -6.23 11.42 4.87
N LYS A 258 -6.63 12.22 5.87
CA LYS A 258 -6.05 12.17 7.22
C LYS A 258 -6.30 10.83 7.89
N LYS A 259 -7.51 10.25 7.76
CA LYS A 259 -7.84 8.91 8.27
C LYS A 259 -6.99 7.84 7.58
N LEU A 260 -6.88 7.92 6.25
CA LEU A 260 -6.06 7.00 5.45
C LEU A 260 -4.59 7.09 5.85
N ASN A 261 -4.04 8.30 5.97
CA ASN A 261 -2.68 8.51 6.42
C ASN A 261 -2.46 7.94 7.83
N LYS A 262 -3.36 8.22 8.78
CA LYS A 262 -3.27 7.66 10.14
C LYS A 262 -3.27 6.13 10.16
N ALA A 263 -4.08 5.48 9.32
CA ALA A 263 -4.16 4.02 9.28
C ALA A 263 -2.90 3.36 8.68
N PHE A 264 -2.23 4.03 7.74
CA PHE A 264 -1.08 3.47 7.02
C PHE A 264 0.26 4.06 7.47
N SER A 265 0.27 5.12 8.27
CA SER A 265 1.49 5.82 8.69
C SER A 265 2.41 4.92 9.51
N GLU A 266 1.85 4.13 10.42
CA GLU A 266 2.61 3.17 11.24
C GLU A 266 3.22 2.07 10.37
N PHE A 267 2.45 1.59 9.39
CA PHE A 267 2.93 0.59 8.43
C PHE A 267 4.13 1.11 7.64
N PHE A 268 4.08 2.34 7.13
CA PHE A 268 5.16 2.89 6.33
C PHE A 268 6.45 3.06 7.10
N VAL A 269 6.39 3.49 8.37
CA VAL A 269 7.59 3.59 9.22
C VAL A 269 8.18 2.21 9.47
N CYS A 270 7.32 1.26 9.84
CA CYS A 270 7.71 -0.12 10.04
C CYS A 270 8.41 -0.66 8.78
N MET A 271 7.73 -0.62 7.64
CA MET A 271 8.26 -1.05 6.35
C MET A 271 9.55 -0.34 5.95
N TYR A 272 9.70 0.95 6.26
CA TYR A 272 10.93 1.70 5.97
C TYR A 272 12.13 1.12 6.70
N PHE A 273 12.02 0.87 8.01
CA PHE A 273 13.10 0.27 8.80
C PHE A 273 13.47 -1.13 8.30
N PHE A 274 12.47 -1.97 7.98
CA PHE A 274 12.73 -3.31 7.45
C PHE A 274 13.38 -3.24 6.06
N THR A 275 12.89 -2.37 5.19
CA THR A 275 13.44 -2.18 3.84
C THR A 275 14.91 -1.76 3.91
N ILE A 276 15.24 -0.76 4.72
CA ILE A 276 16.62 -0.31 4.88
C ILE A 276 17.49 -1.42 5.47
N GLY A 277 17.03 -2.06 6.54
CA GLY A 277 17.75 -3.17 7.17
C GLY A 277 18.08 -4.26 6.15
N GLY A 278 17.10 -4.66 5.35
CA GLY A 278 17.28 -5.71 4.35
C GLY A 278 18.14 -5.29 3.17
N MET A 279 18.02 -4.04 2.71
CA MET A 279 18.93 -3.52 1.68
C MET A 279 20.37 -3.47 2.19
N CYS A 280 20.61 -3.13 3.45
CA CYS A 280 21.95 -3.16 4.05
C CYS A 280 22.52 -4.59 4.11
N ILE A 281 21.69 -5.58 4.46
CA ILE A 281 22.09 -6.99 4.48
C ILE A 281 22.39 -7.50 3.08
N GLN A 282 21.54 -7.18 2.09
CA GLN A 282 21.80 -7.54 0.69
C GLN A 282 23.07 -6.88 0.16
N LEU A 283 23.29 -5.61 0.49
CA LEU A 283 24.51 -4.91 0.12
C LEU A 283 25.74 -5.59 0.73
N PHE A 284 25.66 -6.02 2.00
CA PHE A 284 26.72 -6.78 2.65
C PHE A 284 27.01 -8.10 1.91
N ILE A 285 25.98 -8.90 1.59
CA ILE A 285 26.13 -10.16 0.84
C ILE A 285 26.77 -9.90 -0.53
N VAL A 286 26.34 -8.86 -1.24
CA VAL A 286 26.85 -8.50 -2.57
C VAL A 286 28.30 -8.01 -2.52
N LEU A 287 28.67 -7.22 -1.50
CA LEU A 287 30.03 -6.72 -1.32
C LEU A 287 31.02 -7.82 -0.93
N ASP A 288 30.56 -8.80 -0.16
CA ASP A 288 31.37 -9.95 0.25
C ASP A 288 31.49 -10.98 -0.90
N GLY A 289 30.46 -11.10 -1.74
CA GLY A 289 30.40 -11.98 -2.89
C GLY A 289 30.90 -11.38 -4.21
N SER A 290 32.13 -10.86 -4.28
CA SER A 290 32.88 -10.50 -5.51
C SER A 290 32.07 -9.87 -6.67
N ALA A 291 31.05 -9.06 -6.41
CA ALA A 291 30.23 -8.48 -7.46
C ALA A 291 30.86 -7.18 -8.00
N ASN A 292 30.87 -7.03 -9.32
CA ASN A 292 31.44 -5.87 -10.01
C ASN A 292 30.80 -4.54 -9.53
N ILE A 293 31.61 -3.72 -8.84
CA ILE A 293 31.32 -2.39 -8.25
C ILE A 293 30.59 -1.43 -9.23
N THR A 294 30.78 -1.62 -10.53
CA THR A 294 30.20 -0.82 -11.62
C THR A 294 28.67 -0.85 -11.68
N HIS A 295 28.02 -1.91 -11.21
CA HIS A 295 26.54 -1.96 -11.13
C HIS A 295 25.97 -1.15 -9.95
N LEU A 296 26.77 -0.97 -8.90
CA LEU A 296 26.37 -0.30 -7.65
C LEU A 296 26.34 1.23 -7.80
N ILE A 297 27.28 1.79 -8.57
CA ILE A 297 27.39 3.23 -8.84
C ILE A 297 26.25 3.74 -9.76
N ARG A 298 25.72 2.89 -10.64
CA ARG A 298 24.63 3.26 -11.58
C ARG A 298 23.29 3.48 -10.90
N ILE A 299 23.02 2.77 -9.80
CA ILE A 299 21.78 2.87 -9.03
C ILE A 299 21.78 4.17 -8.20
N ALA A 300 22.92 4.55 -7.64
CA ALA A 300 23.07 5.77 -6.84
C ALA A 300 22.87 7.07 -7.65
N MET A 301 23.32 7.11 -8.91
CA MET A 301 23.27 8.33 -9.74
C MET A 301 21.90 8.65 -10.37
N HIS A 302 20.91 7.75 -10.30
CA HIS A 302 19.58 7.99 -10.86
C HIS A 302 18.57 8.60 -9.87
N ALA A 303 18.92 8.69 -8.58
CA ALA A 303 18.04 9.20 -7.53
C ALA A 303 17.89 10.74 -7.49
N GLU A 304 18.86 11.50 -8.01
CA GLU A 304 18.90 12.97 -7.83
C GLU A 304 18.11 13.80 -8.85
N LYS A 305 17.73 13.25 -10.00
CA LYS A 305 17.30 14.07 -11.16
C LYS A 305 15.86 14.58 -11.11
N LEU A 306 15.04 14.12 -10.16
CA LEU A 306 13.58 14.36 -10.16
C LEU A 306 13.14 15.56 -9.31
N ILE A 307 13.96 16.00 -8.35
CA ILE A 307 13.62 17.06 -7.38
C ILE A 307 13.64 18.46 -8.04
N PHE A 308 14.43 18.63 -9.10
CA PHE A 308 14.61 19.89 -9.81
C PHE A 308 13.43 20.29 -10.72
N GLU A 309 12.62 19.34 -11.20
CA GLU A 309 11.53 19.65 -12.14
C GLU A 309 10.28 20.25 -11.46
N ILE A 310 10.10 20.01 -10.16
CA ILE A 310 8.93 20.46 -9.39
C ILE A 310 8.95 21.99 -9.12
N TYR A 311 10.13 22.60 -9.15
CA TYR A 311 10.31 24.04 -8.88
C TYR A 311 10.00 24.97 -10.08
N SER A 312 9.64 24.43 -11.24
CA SER A 312 9.63 25.14 -12.53
C SER A 312 8.29 25.81 -12.95
N ILE A 313 7.31 26.00 -12.06
CA ILE A 313 5.97 26.48 -12.46
C ILE A 313 5.70 27.93 -12.01
N ASP A 314 5.41 28.81 -12.98
CA ASP A 314 5.16 30.26 -12.82
C ASP A 314 3.74 30.60 -12.31
N TRP A 315 3.53 30.56 -11.00
CA TRP A 315 2.24 30.88 -10.36
C TRP A 315 2.05 32.38 -9.98
N TYR A 316 3.06 33.22 -10.18
CA TYR A 316 3.08 34.62 -9.72
C TYR A 316 2.41 35.62 -10.68
N ASN A 317 2.01 35.19 -11.89
CA ASN A 317 1.63 36.11 -12.97
C ASN A 317 0.12 36.48 -13.04
N THR A 318 -0.57 36.64 -11.91
CA THR A 318 -2.03 36.97 -11.89
C THR A 318 -2.29 38.36 -11.34
N GLY A 319 -3.27 39.13 -11.84
CA GLY A 319 -3.50 40.54 -11.48
C GLY A 319 -4.27 40.84 -10.17
N SER A 320 -4.92 39.86 -9.52
CA SER A 320 -5.90 40.13 -8.44
C SER A 320 -5.36 39.87 -7.03
N LEU A 321 -5.34 40.90 -6.17
CA LEU A 321 -4.75 40.85 -4.82
C LEU A 321 -5.54 39.98 -3.82
N ARG A 322 -6.88 39.90 -3.95
CA ARG A 322 -7.75 39.07 -3.08
C ARG A 322 -7.65 37.58 -3.46
N ILE A 323 -7.55 37.31 -4.76
CA ILE A 323 -7.33 35.97 -5.31
C ILE A 323 -5.91 35.51 -5.01
N ARG A 324 -4.90 36.39 -5.13
CA ARG A 324 -3.54 36.11 -4.66
C ARG A 324 -3.50 35.76 -3.18
N LYS A 325 -4.16 36.51 -2.28
CA LYS A 325 -4.19 36.19 -0.83
C LYS A 325 -4.89 34.86 -0.51
N PHE A 326 -5.98 34.54 -1.20
CA PHE A 326 -6.68 33.26 -1.04
C PHE A 326 -5.87 32.08 -1.61
N ILE A 327 -5.28 32.25 -2.80
CA ILE A 327 -4.35 31.28 -3.40
C ILE A 327 -3.09 31.14 -2.53
N LEU A 328 -2.58 32.21 -1.91
CA LEU A 328 -1.44 32.14 -0.99
C LEU A 328 -1.81 31.34 0.26
N PHE A 329 -2.96 31.60 0.87
CA PHE A 329 -3.43 30.86 2.06
C PHE A 329 -3.70 29.38 1.72
N TRP A 330 -4.22 29.12 0.53
CA TRP A 330 -4.49 27.76 0.07
C TRP A 330 -3.21 27.05 -0.40
N LEU A 331 -2.26 27.76 -1.01
CA LEU A 331 -0.90 27.27 -1.30
C LEU A 331 -0.15 27.01 -0.01
N ILE A 332 -0.23 27.83 1.03
CA ILE A 332 0.36 27.52 2.35
C ILE A 332 -0.24 26.23 2.93
N LYS A 333 -1.53 25.98 2.71
CA LYS A 333 -2.21 24.73 3.10
C LYS A 333 -1.95 23.54 2.15
N ALA A 334 -1.59 23.79 0.88
CA ALA A 334 -1.36 22.78 -0.17
C ALA A 334 0.14 22.52 -0.46
N GLN A 335 1.02 23.41 0.00
CA GLN A 335 2.48 23.30 0.11
C GLN A 335 2.89 22.41 1.27
N ILE A 336 1.96 22.06 2.15
CA ILE A 336 2.00 20.76 2.80
C ILE A 336 1.47 19.82 1.72
N PRO A 337 2.33 19.26 0.85
CA PRO A 337 1.86 18.27 -0.11
C PRO A 337 1.06 17.23 0.69
N LEU A 338 -0.03 16.74 0.10
CA LEU A 338 -0.74 15.57 0.58
C LEU A 338 0.18 14.36 0.38
N LEU A 339 1.28 14.36 1.14
CA LEU A 339 2.20 13.27 1.32
C LEU A 339 1.56 12.39 2.38
N MET A 340 1.52 11.10 2.08
CA MET A 340 1.42 10.15 3.16
C MET A 340 2.68 10.30 3.99
N THR A 341 2.54 10.43 5.29
CA THR A 341 3.68 10.58 6.22
C THR A 341 3.70 9.36 7.12
N GLY A 342 4.77 8.59 7.06
CA GLY A 342 5.07 7.56 8.05
C GLY A 342 5.30 8.21 9.41
N ALA A 343 4.35 8.03 10.33
CA ALA A 343 4.26 8.61 11.67
C ALA A 343 4.66 10.09 11.77
N GLU A 344 4.29 10.92 10.77
CA GLU A 344 4.68 12.34 10.67
C GLU A 344 6.19 12.59 10.50
N VAL A 345 7.03 11.55 10.54
CA VAL A 345 8.49 11.62 10.42
C VAL A 345 8.94 11.47 8.96
N LEU A 346 8.31 10.58 8.19
CA LEU A 346 8.80 10.18 6.87
C LEU A 346 7.79 10.46 5.77
N PRO A 347 7.96 11.50 4.94
CA PRO A 347 7.09 11.71 3.78
C PRO A 347 7.28 10.59 2.74
N VAL A 348 6.29 9.71 2.62
CA VAL A 348 6.22 8.64 1.61
C VAL A 348 6.01 9.28 0.25
N ASN A 349 7.11 9.55 -0.42
CA ASN A 349 7.15 10.01 -1.80
C ASN A 349 7.79 8.94 -2.68
N ARG A 350 7.61 9.03 -3.99
CA ARG A 350 8.29 8.16 -4.97
C ARG A 350 9.82 8.22 -4.83
N SER A 351 10.36 9.30 -4.25
CA SER A 351 11.78 9.46 -3.90
C SER A 351 12.24 8.61 -2.70
N MET A 352 11.32 8.02 -1.93
CA MET A 352 11.64 7.09 -0.82
C MET A 352 11.66 5.62 -1.25
N LEU A 353 11.12 5.28 -2.42
CA LEU A 353 11.25 3.92 -2.95
C LEU A 353 12.65 3.78 -3.56
N PRO A 354 13.45 2.76 -3.16
CA PRO A 354 14.66 2.44 -3.90
C PRO A 354 14.23 2.06 -5.33
N GLN A 355 14.57 2.90 -6.31
CA GLN A 355 14.33 2.63 -7.73
C GLN A 355 15.48 1.84 -8.32
#